data_AF-A0A7C7J598-F1
#
_entry.id   AF-A0A7C7J598-F1
#
_cell.length_a   1.000
_cell.length_b   1.000
_cell.length_c   1.000
_cell.angle_alpha   90.00
_cell.angle_beta   90.00
_cell.angle_gamma   90.00
#
_symmetry.space_group_name_H-M   'P 1'
#
loop_
_entity.id
_entity.type
_entity.pdbx_description
1 polymer ?
#
loop_
_entity_poly.entity_id
_entity_poly.type
_entity_poly.pdbx_seq_one_letter_code
_entity_poly.pdbx_strand_id
1 'polypeptide(L)' 'MAKKQLSFAEKAAKKKKKGFKSVKFIKSFRSEKTGHWRFKERIFNLIGGESIDSRISNISSH' A
#
# COMPACT_ATOMS: atom_id res chain seq x y z
N MET A 1 -40.10 7.35 -15.12
CA MET A 1 -39.27 7.51 -13.90
C MET A 1 -37.80 7.63 -14.31
N ALA A 2 -37.24 8.84 -14.34
CA ALA A 2 -35.85 9.04 -14.75
C ALA A 2 -34.91 8.49 -13.66
N LYS A 3 -34.05 7.54 -14.03
CA LYS A 3 -33.03 6.97 -13.14
C LYS A 3 -32.03 8.09 -12.86
N LYS A 4 -32.16 8.80 -11.73
CA LYS A 4 -31.23 9.86 -11.32
C LYS A 4 -29.80 9.32 -11.37
N GLN A 5 -29.05 9.75 -12.38
CA GLN A 5 -27.65 9.39 -12.54
C GLN A 5 -26.88 10.10 -11.44
N LEU A 6 -26.43 9.33 -10.45
CA LEU A 6 -25.64 9.86 -9.33
C LEU A 6 -24.42 10.62 -9.87
N SER A 7 -24.23 11.84 -9.36
CA SER A 7 -23.09 12.68 -9.67
C SER A 7 -21.77 12.02 -9.24
N PHE A 8 -20.67 12.35 -9.91
CA PHE A 8 -19.34 11.87 -9.54
C PHE A 8 -19.01 12.17 -8.08
N ALA A 9 -19.44 13.32 -7.57
CA ALA A 9 -19.27 13.71 -6.17
C ALA A 9 -20.03 12.76 -5.21
N GLU A 10 -21.25 12.34 -5.56
CA GLU A 10 -22.06 11.42 -4.76
C GLU A 10 -21.51 9.99 -4.79
N LYS A 11 -20.94 9.57 -5.93
CA LYS A 11 -20.22 8.29 -6.06
C LYS A 11 -18.94 8.25 -5.23
N ALA A 12 -18.19 9.36 -5.20
CA ALA A 12 -16.98 9.49 -4.37
C ALA A 12 -17.31 9.54 -2.88
N ALA A 13 -18.39 10.23 -2.49
CA ALA A 13 -18.85 10.30 -1.11
C ALA A 13 -19.30 8.92 -0.58
N LYS A 14 -19.93 8.07 -1.41
CA LYS A 14 -20.27 6.68 -1.05
C LYS A 14 -19.05 5.77 -0.81
N LYS A 15 -17.86 6.14 -1.30
CA LYS A 15 -16.59 5.41 -1.06
C LYS A 15 -15.84 5.88 0.19
N LYS A 16 -16.42 6.74 1.03
CA LYS A 16 -15.86 7.02 2.36
C LYS A 16 -16.11 5.80 3.26
N LYS A 17 -15.07 4.98 3.48
CA LYS A 17 -14.79 4.14 4.68
C LYS A 17 -14.09 2.80 4.36
N LYS A 18 -12.97 2.83 3.65
CA LYS A 18 -11.87 1.92 3.96
C LYS A 18 -10.62 2.78 3.94
N GLY A 19 -10.00 2.97 5.11
CA GLY A 19 -8.74 3.69 5.20
C GLY A 19 -7.70 2.93 4.38
N PHE A 20 -7.45 3.41 3.16
CA PHE A 20 -6.39 2.89 2.31
C PHE A 20 -5.10 3.57 2.77
N LYS A 21 -4.31 2.89 3.58
CA LYS A 21 -2.99 3.36 3.99
C LYS A 21 -1.96 2.68 3.09
N SER A 22 -1.32 3.43 2.20
CA SER A 22 -0.19 2.90 1.43
C SER A 22 1.09 3.03 2.25
N VAL A 23 1.87 1.97 2.31
CA VAL A 23 3.18 1.94 2.96
C VAL A 23 4.22 1.53 1.93
N LYS A 24 5.29 2.32 1.83
CA LYS A 24 6.44 2.03 0.98
C LYS A 24 7.54 1.44 1.85
N PHE A 25 7.89 0.19 1.59
CA PHE A 25 9.00 -0.51 2.25
C PHE A 25 10.22 -0.48 1.34
N ILE A 26 11.35 -0.03 1.88
CA ILE A 26 12.61 0.08 1.15
C ILE A 26 13.67 -0.69 1.94
N LYS A 27 14.19 -1.78 1.36
CA LYS A 27 15.33 -2.52 1.93
C LYS A 27 16.58 -2.22 1.10
N SER A 28 17.58 -1.61 1.73
CA SER A 28 18.91 -1.43 1.15
C SER A 28 19.79 -2.63 1.43
N PHE A 29 20.48 -3.16 0.42
CA PHE A 29 21.50 -4.19 0.59
C PHE A 29 22.70 -3.89 -0.30
N ARG A 30 23.90 -4.17 0.21
CA ARG A 30 25.14 -4.01 -0.54
C ARG A 30 25.29 -5.22 -1.46
N SER A 31 25.50 -4.99 -2.74
CA SER A 31 25.78 -6.05 -3.70
C SER A 31 27.22 -6.52 -3.52
N GLU A 32 27.42 -7.77 -3.09
CA GLU A 32 28.75 -8.35 -2.94
C GLU A 32 29.49 -8.49 -4.27
N LYS A 33 28.76 -8.74 -5.36
CA LYS A 33 29.33 -8.87 -6.72
C LYS A 33 29.84 -7.55 -7.31
N THR A 34 29.19 -6.43 -7.01
CA THR A 34 29.45 -5.16 -7.71
C THR A 34 29.86 -4.03 -6.77
N GLY A 35 29.76 -4.23 -5.46
CA GLY A 35 30.03 -3.18 -4.48
C GLY A 35 29.05 -2.00 -4.58
N HIS A 36 27.92 -2.12 -5.28
CA HIS A 36 26.91 -1.05 -5.34
C HIS A 36 25.81 -1.27 -4.31
N TRP A 37 25.22 -0.18 -3.81
CA TRP A 37 23.99 -0.25 -3.03
C TRP A 37 22.82 -0.57 -3.96
N ARG A 38 22.06 -1.62 -3.61
CA ARG A 38 20.83 -2.00 -4.30
C ARG A 38 19.68 -1.78 -3.34
N PHE A 39 18.59 -1.22 -3.86
CA PHE A 39 17.39 -0.95 -3.10
C PHE A 39 16.27 -1.84 -3.64
N LYS A 40 15.66 -2.62 -2.75
CA LYS A 40 14.47 -3.41 -3.06
C LYS A 40 13.28 -2.66 -2.48
N GLU A 41 12.51 -2.04 -3.37
CA GLU A 41 11.31 -1.29 -3.02
C GLU A 41 10.07 -2.19 -3.18
N ARG A 42 9.18 -2.15 -2.18
CA ARG A 42 7.86 -2.79 -2.25
C ARG A 42 6.81 -1.84 -1.69
N ILE A 43 5.72 -1.68 -2.43
CA ILE A 43 4.57 -0.87 -2.01
C ILE A 43 3.47 -1.81 -1.54
N PHE A 44 2.93 -1.55 -0.37
CA PHE A 44 1.83 -2.31 0.21
C PHE A 44 0.64 -1.39 0.46
N ASN A 45 -0.52 -1.80 -0.02
CA ASN A 45 -1.78 -1.14 0.28
C ASN A 45 -2.41 -1.85 1.48
N LEU A 46 -2.37 -1.22 2.64
CA LEU A 46 -3.04 -1.73 3.84
C LEU A 46 -4.53 -1.38 3.74
N ILE A 47 -5.36 -2.40 3.87
CA ILE A 47 -6.81 -2.26 3.89
C ILE A 47 -7.20 -2.20 5.36
N GLY A 48 -7.73 -1.03 5.79
CA GLY A 48 -8.10 -0.67 7.16
C GLY A 48 -8.14 -1.78 8.22
N GLY A 49 -7.12 -1.80 9.09
CA GLY A 49 -7.04 -2.65 10.28
C GLY A 49 -5.72 -3.42 10.40
N GLU A 50 -4.99 -3.64 9.31
CA GLU A 50 -3.71 -4.35 9.34
C GLU A 50 -2.59 -3.50 9.97
N SER A 51 -1.89 -4.07 10.95
CA SER A 51 -0.70 -3.46 11.56
C SER A 51 0.47 -3.50 10.57
N ILE A 52 1.18 -2.38 10.44
CA ILE A 52 2.39 -2.28 9.59
C ILE A 52 3.45 -3.28 10.05
N ASP A 53 3.60 -3.45 11.36
CA ASP A 53 4.61 -4.29 11.99
C ASP A 53 4.46 -5.77 11.62
N SER A 54 3.24 -6.31 11.67
CA SER A 54 2.99 -7.71 11.33
C SER A 54 3.31 -8.00 9.86
N ARG A 55 3.02 -7.04 8.97
CA ARG A 55 3.33 -7.18 7.54
C ARG A 55 4.83 -7.12 7.28
N ILE A 56 5.55 -6.19 7.93
CA ILE A 56 7.02 -6.07 7.81
C ILE A 56 7.70 -7.33 8.34
N SER A 57 7.29 -7.83 9.51
CA SER A 57 7.82 -9.07 10.09
C SER A 57 7.67 -10.25 9.14
N ASN A 58 6.55 -10.37 8.43
CA ASN A 58 6.34 -11.45 7.47
C ASN A 58 7.26 -11.33 6.23
N ILE A 59 7.58 -10.10 5.81
CA ILE A 59 8.51 -9.83 4.69
C ILE A 59 9.97 -10.09 5.07
N SER A 60 10.34 -9.90 6.35
CA SER A 60 11.71 -10.17 6.82
C SER A 60 11.97 -11.63 7.18
N SER A 61 10.91 -12.40 7.47
CA SER A 61 11.00 -13.82 7.89
C SER A 61 11.04 -14.83 6.74
N HIS A 62 10.89 -14.35 5.49
CA HIS A 62 11.03 -15.14 4.25
C HIS A 62 12.24 -14.63 3.45
#